data_AF-A0A9D7NGB3-F1
#
_entry.id   AF-A0A9D7NGB3-F1
#
_cell.length_a   1.000
_cell.length_b   1.000
_cell.length_c   1.000
_cell.angle_alpha   90.00
_cell.angle_beta   90.00
_cell.angle_gamma   90.00
#
_symmetry.space_group_name_H-M   'P 1'
#
loop_
_entity.id
_entity.type
_entity.pdbx_description
1 polymer ?
#
loop_
_entity_poly.entity_id
_entity_poly.type
_entity_poly.pdbx_seq_one_letter_code
_entity_poly.pdbx_strand_id
1 'polypeptide(L)'
;SMSDPGLKVICSRSHMSPETEGFIQQLDQPELVSRGSSLKFLLIAMGQAHVYPRMGPTMEWDTGAAQIILEEAGGQVIDQNTQQPLRYNKENLLNPYFVAYGKVAEP
;
A
#
# COMPACT_ATOMS: atom_id res chain seq x y z
N SER A 1 -13.93 6.45 2.50
CA SER A 1 -14.13 5.09 1.96
C SER A 1 -13.23 4.84 0.76
N MET A 2 -12.96 3.57 0.41
CA MET A 2 -12.30 3.20 -0.86
C MET A 2 -13.14 3.52 -2.10
N SER A 3 -14.42 3.85 -1.90
CA SER A 3 -15.34 4.35 -2.94
C SER A 3 -15.35 5.87 -3.09
N ASP A 4 -14.56 6.60 -2.29
CA ASP A 4 -14.52 8.06 -2.39
C ASP A 4 -13.78 8.48 -3.68
N PRO A 5 -14.25 9.53 -4.38
CA PRO A 5 -13.55 10.06 -5.54
C PRO A 5 -12.23 10.72 -5.14
N GLY A 6 -11.26 10.74 -6.06
CA GLY A 6 -10.03 11.54 -5.87
C GLY A 6 -9.02 10.92 -4.91
N LEU A 7 -9.08 9.61 -4.67
CA LEU A 7 -8.10 8.95 -3.81
C LEU A 7 -6.69 9.11 -4.37
N LYS A 8 -5.81 9.75 -3.60
CA LYS A 8 -4.36 9.76 -3.79
C LYS A 8 -3.74 8.36 -3.66
N VAL A 9 -3.36 7.78 -4.80
CA VAL A 9 -2.73 6.47 -4.91
C VAL A 9 -1.23 6.62 -5.11
N ILE A 10 -0.43 6.07 -4.20
CA ILE A 10 1.01 6.04 -4.38
C ILE A 10 1.39 4.93 -5.35
N CYS A 11 2.14 5.30 -6.37
CA CYS A 11 2.64 4.37 -7.38
C CYS A 11 4.16 4.40 -7.43
N SER A 12 4.77 3.29 -7.83
CA SER A 12 6.21 3.27 -8.12
C SER A 12 6.50 4.10 -9.37
N ARG A 13 7.52 4.95 -9.30
CA ARG A 13 7.95 5.79 -10.43
C ARG A 13 8.54 4.99 -11.58
N SER A 14 9.19 3.87 -11.25
CA SER A 14 10.08 3.18 -12.18
C SER A 14 9.51 1.88 -12.73
N HIS A 15 8.46 1.34 -12.10
CA HIS A 15 7.88 0.05 -12.46
C HIS A 15 6.40 0.03 -12.05
N MET A 16 5.50 0.28 -13.00
CA MET A 16 4.07 0.02 -12.84
C MET A 16 3.79 -1.36 -13.43
N SER A 17 3.19 -2.26 -12.64
CA SER A 17 2.79 -3.58 -13.15
C SER A 17 1.35 -3.55 -13.66
N PRO A 18 0.96 -4.41 -14.62
CA PRO A 18 -0.43 -4.51 -15.08
C PRO A 18 -1.43 -4.76 -13.94
N GLU A 19 -1.04 -5.51 -12.91
CA GLU A 19 -1.87 -5.79 -11.74
C GLU A 19 -2.08 -4.53 -10.89
N THR A 20 -1.05 -3.68 -10.79
CA THR A 20 -1.15 -2.39 -10.11
C THR A 20 -2.10 -1.46 -10.87
N GLU A 21 -2.02 -1.43 -12.21
CA GLU A 21 -2.94 -0.67 -13.06
C GLU A 21 -4.38 -1.18 -12.93
N GLY A 22 -4.57 -2.50 -12.93
CA GLY A 22 -5.89 -3.12 -12.73
C GLY A 22 -6.52 -2.81 -11.37
N PHE A 23 -5.70 -2.62 -10.32
CA PHE A 23 -6.20 -2.12 -9.03
C PHE A 23 -6.61 -0.66 -9.11
N ILE A 24 -5.80 0.20 -9.74
CA ILE A 24 -6.07 1.64 -9.88
C ILE A 24 -7.38 1.90 -10.65
N GLN A 25 -7.64 1.10 -11.68
CA GLN A 25 -8.86 1.22 -12.51
C GLN A 25 -10.17 0.95 -11.75
N GLN A 26 -10.11 0.36 -10.56
CA GLN A 26 -11.28 0.11 -9.72
C GLN A 26 -11.65 1.32 -8.85
N LEU A 27 -10.81 2.36 -8.81
CA LEU A 27 -11.02 3.55 -7.99
C LEU A 27 -11.70 4.66 -8.80
N ASP A 28 -12.48 5.50 -8.11
CA ASP A 28 -13.15 6.63 -8.74
C ASP A 28 -12.19 7.84 -8.84
N GLN A 29 -11.83 8.22 -10.07
CA GLN A 29 -10.98 9.36 -10.40
C GLN A 29 -9.70 9.48 -9.52
N PRO A 30 -8.85 8.44 -9.41
CA PRO A 30 -7.70 8.46 -8.51
C PRO A 30 -6.64 9.49 -8.92
N GLU A 31 -6.01 10.12 -7.93
CA GLU A 31 -4.84 10.99 -8.14
C GLU A 31 -3.55 10.17 -7.96
N LEU A 32 -2.74 10.00 -9.01
CA LEU A 32 -1.52 9.21 -8.91
C LEU A 32 -0.35 10.03 -8.36
N VAL A 33 0.22 9.58 -7.24
CA VAL A 33 1.37 10.20 -6.58
C VAL A 33 2.61 9.34 -6.79
N SER A 34 3.51 9.78 -7.68
CA SER A 34 4.75 9.06 -7.98
C SER A 34 5.88 9.39 -7.00
N ARG A 35 6.31 8.40 -6.19
CA ARG A 35 7.39 8.56 -5.20
C ARG A 35 8.32 7.33 -5.17
N GLY A 36 9.61 7.58 -4.92
CA GLY A 36 10.62 6.53 -4.76
C GLY A 36 10.75 6.06 -3.30
N SER A 37 11.37 4.89 -3.10
CA SER A 37 11.82 4.37 -1.78
C SER A 37 10.70 4.03 -0.76
N SER A 38 11.10 3.69 0.48
CA SER A 38 10.33 3.34 1.68
C SER A 38 9.42 4.46 2.20
N LEU A 39 9.59 5.70 1.72
CA LEU A 39 8.78 6.87 2.10
C LEU A 39 7.28 6.71 1.78
N LYS A 40 6.90 5.75 0.93
CA LYS A 40 5.49 5.54 0.54
C LYS A 40 4.59 5.25 1.74
N PHE A 41 5.02 4.38 2.65
CA PHE A 41 4.28 4.10 3.88
C PHE A 41 4.14 5.34 4.74
N LEU A 42 5.21 6.13 4.88
CA LEU A 42 5.20 7.33 5.71
C LEU A 42 4.29 8.42 5.13
N LEU A 43 4.22 8.55 3.80
CA LEU A 43 3.28 9.48 3.16
C LEU A 43 1.83 9.14 3.48
N ILE A 44 1.51 7.83 3.53
CA ILE A 44 0.20 7.37 3.96
C ILE A 44 -0.01 7.64 5.46
N ALA A 45 0.97 7.30 6.30
CA ALA A 45 0.90 7.51 7.74
C ALA A 45 0.73 8.99 8.12
N MET A 46 1.30 9.91 7.33
CA MET A 46 1.15 11.36 7.49
C MET A 46 -0.15 11.93 6.88
N GLY A 47 -1.01 11.08 6.28
CA GLY A 47 -2.25 11.53 5.63
C GLY A 47 -2.03 12.28 4.30
N GLN A 48 -0.86 12.16 3.69
CA GLN A 48 -0.54 12.82 2.42
C GLN A 48 -0.92 11.97 1.19
N ALA A 49 -1.26 10.71 1.40
CA ALA A 49 -1.85 9.80 0.42
C ALA A 49 -2.76 8.79 1.12
N HIS A 50 -3.58 8.07 0.35
CA HIS A 50 -4.60 7.20 0.93
C HIS A 50 -4.29 5.71 0.75
N VAL A 51 -3.71 5.32 -0.39
CA VAL A 51 -3.50 3.89 -0.71
C VAL A 51 -2.19 3.68 -1.47
N TYR A 52 -1.54 2.56 -1.19
CA TYR A 52 -0.33 2.10 -1.88
C TYR A 52 -0.45 0.62 -2.24
N PRO A 53 -0.88 0.30 -3.48
CA PRO A 53 -0.83 -1.05 -4.02
C PRO A 53 0.62 -1.44 -4.39
N ARG A 54 1.06 -2.62 -3.95
CA ARG A 54 2.37 -3.20 -4.30
C ARG A 54 2.23 -4.61 -4.85
N MET A 55 2.14 -4.72 -6.17
CA MET A 55 2.09 -5.97 -6.94
C MET A 55 3.42 -6.28 -7.63
N GLY A 56 4.51 -6.13 -6.88
CA GLY A 56 5.86 -6.42 -7.38
C GLY A 56 6.76 -6.84 -6.24
N PRO A 57 7.86 -7.57 -6.53
CA PRO A 57 8.66 -8.23 -5.51
C PRO A 57 9.18 -7.22 -4.48
N THR A 58 9.06 -7.60 -3.21
CA THR A 58 9.67 -6.97 -2.04
C THR A 58 10.00 -8.06 -1.04
N MET A 59 10.89 -7.75 -0.12
CA MET A 59 11.27 -8.64 0.97
C MET A 59 10.74 -8.11 2.30
N GLU A 60 10.66 -8.96 3.32
CA GLU A 60 10.21 -8.57 4.66
C GLU A 60 10.91 -7.32 5.22
N TRP A 61 12.22 -7.20 4.99
CA TRP A 61 13.01 -6.05 5.45
C TRP A 61 12.66 -4.73 4.74
N ASP A 62 11.99 -4.77 3.59
CA ASP A 62 11.51 -3.56 2.90
C ASP A 62 10.26 -2.97 3.55
N THR A 63 9.48 -3.78 4.29
CA THR A 63 8.15 -3.41 4.79
C THR A 63 8.05 -3.41 6.31
N GLY A 64 8.77 -4.27 7.05
CA GLY A 64 8.57 -4.47 8.50
C GLY A 64 8.57 -3.18 9.33
N ALA A 65 9.63 -2.39 9.22
CA ALA A 65 9.73 -1.13 9.95
C ALA A 65 8.68 -0.08 9.51
N ALA A 66 8.27 -0.12 8.25
CA ALA A 66 7.34 0.86 7.69
C ALA A 66 5.88 0.51 7.99
N GLN A 67 5.55 -0.79 8.05
CA GLN A 67 4.24 -1.30 8.41
C GLN A 67 3.88 -0.90 9.84
N ILE A 68 4.76 -1.11 10.81
CA ILE A 68 4.46 -0.76 12.21
C ILE A 68 4.19 0.74 12.36
N ILE A 69 4.96 1.61 11.69
CA ILE A 69 4.72 3.06 11.72
C ILE A 69 3.34 3.41 11.14
N LEU A 70 2.96 2.77 10.03
CA LEU A 70 1.66 3.00 9.40
C LEU A 70 0.51 2.50 10.27
N GLU A 71 0.64 1.32 10.89
CA GLU A 71 -0.38 0.74 11.77
C GLU A 71 -0.57 1.59 13.03
N GLU A 72 0.50 2.07 13.65
CA GLU A 72 0.42 3.02 14.79
C GLU A 72 -0.20 4.37 14.39
N ALA A 73 -0.13 4.75 13.11
CA ALA A 73 -0.84 5.91 12.56
C ALA A 73 -2.32 5.62 12.24
N GLY A 74 -2.81 4.40 12.49
CA GLY A 74 -4.18 3.96 12.23
C GLY A 74 -4.42 3.45 10.81
N GLY A 75 -3.36 3.15 10.06
CA GLY A 75 -3.43 2.46 8.77
C GLY A 75 -3.32 0.95 8.91
N GLN A 76 -3.20 0.26 7.77
CA GLN A 76 -3.08 -1.20 7.71
C GLN A 76 -2.33 -1.65 6.45
N VAL A 77 -1.68 -2.82 6.50
CA VAL A 77 -1.01 -3.44 5.35
C VAL A 77 -1.58 -4.83 5.14
N ILE A 78 -2.30 -5.02 4.03
CA ILE A 78 -3.10 -6.23 3.79
C ILE A 78 -2.51 -7.05 2.66
N ASP A 79 -2.23 -8.31 2.96
CA ASP A 79 -1.87 -9.33 1.99
C ASP A 79 -3.07 -9.61 1.08
N GLN A 80 -2.87 -9.46 -0.23
CA GLN A 80 -3.92 -9.60 -1.23
C GLN A 80 -4.39 -11.04 -1.44
N ASN A 81 -3.58 -12.04 -1.08
CA ASN A 81 -3.96 -13.45 -1.19
C ASN A 81 -4.85 -13.88 -0.04
N THR A 82 -4.53 -13.43 1.18
CA THR A 82 -5.20 -13.89 2.40
C THR A 82 -6.25 -12.91 2.92
N GLN A 83 -6.21 -11.65 2.47
CA GLN A 83 -7.01 -10.56 3.01
C GLN A 83 -6.82 -10.38 4.53
N GLN A 84 -5.62 -10.71 5.01
CA GLN A 84 -5.19 -10.56 6.40
C GLN A 84 -4.00 -9.61 6.49
N PRO A 85 -3.66 -9.11 7.71
CA PRO A 85 -2.46 -8.31 7.90
C PRO A 85 -1.21 -9.04 7.40
N LEU A 86 -0.33 -8.32 6.70
CA LEU A 86 0.92 -8.85 6.18
C LEU A 86 1.78 -9.38 7.33
N ARG A 87 2.27 -10.62 7.20
CA ARG A 87 3.02 -11.34 8.23
C ARG A 87 4.51 -11.47 7.91
N TYR A 88 5.29 -11.57 8.99
CA TYR A 88 6.75 -11.60 9.00
C TYR A 88 7.28 -12.89 9.62
N ASN A 89 8.59 -13.10 9.51
CA ASN A 89 9.31 -14.30 9.93
C ASN A 89 8.83 -15.57 9.19
N LYS A 90 8.56 -15.43 7.89
CA LYS A 90 8.21 -16.53 7.00
C LYS A 90 9.47 -17.31 6.63
N GLU A 91 9.31 -18.60 6.28
CA GLU A 91 10.42 -19.40 5.72
C GLU A 91 10.94 -18.79 4.42
N ASN A 92 10.02 -18.32 3.56
CA ASN A 92 10.34 -17.50 2.40
C ASN A 92 10.08 -16.02 2.71
N LEU A 93 11.15 -15.23 2.72
CA LEU A 93 11.11 -13.81 3.07
C LEU A 93 10.56 -12.90 1.95
N LEU A 94 10.19 -13.46 0.80
CA LEU A 94 9.48 -12.73 -0.25
C LEU A 94 8.07 -12.38 0.24
N ASN A 95 7.69 -11.11 0.10
CA ASN A 95 6.34 -10.69 0.42
C ASN A 95 5.37 -11.08 -0.70
N PRO A 96 4.13 -11.50 -0.36
CA PRO A 96 3.04 -11.53 -1.33
C PRO A 96 2.72 -10.12 -1.83
N TYR A 97 1.82 -10.03 -2.80
CA TYR A 97 1.22 -8.75 -3.14
C TYR A 97 0.48 -8.20 -1.93
N PHE A 98 0.62 -6.91 -1.69
CA PHE A 98 -0.04 -6.26 -0.58
C PHE A 98 -0.58 -4.89 -0.99
N VAL A 99 -1.52 -4.39 -0.21
CA VAL A 99 -1.98 -3.01 -0.29
C VAL A 99 -1.86 -2.37 1.09
N ALA A 100 -1.18 -1.24 1.16
CA ALA A 100 -1.15 -0.41 2.34
C ALA A 100 -2.24 0.65 2.25
N TYR A 101 -3.03 0.77 3.31
CA TYR A 101 -4.12 1.73 3.42
C TYR A 101 -3.82 2.69 4.56
N GLY A 102 -4.11 3.97 4.35
CA GLY A 102 -4.10 4.95 5.43
C GLY A 102 -5.24 4.74 6.38
N LYS A 103 -5.37 5.66 7.34
CA LYS A 103 -6.55 5.75 8.18
C LYS A 103 -7.77 6.07 7.29
N VAL A 104 -8.43 5.02 6.81
CA VAL A 104 -9.73 5.14 6.15
C VAL A 104 -10.74 5.24 7.29
N ALA A 105 -11.50 6.33 7.33
CA ALA A 105 -12.65 6.38 8.22
C ALA A 105 -13.57 5.21 7.83
N GLU A 106 -13.86 4.32 8.78
CA GLU A 106 -15.00 3.42 8.62
C GLU A 106 -16.26 4.28 8.45
N PRO A 107 -17.22 3.84 7.61
CA PRO A 107 -18.49 4.54 7.44
C PRO A 107 -19.24 4.76 8.77
#